data_AF-A0AAV0N3W1-F1
#
_entry.id   AF-A0AAV0N3W1-F1
#
_cell.length_a   1.000
_cell.length_b   1.000
_cell.length_c   1.000
_cell.angle_alpha   90.00
_cell.angle_beta   90.00
_cell.angle_gamma   90.00
#
_symmetry.space_group_name_H-M   'P 1'
#
loop_
_entity.id
_entity.type
_entity.pdbx_description
1 polymer ?
#
loop_
_entity_poly.entity_id
_entity_poly.type
_entity_poly.pdbx_seq_one_letter_code
_entity_poly.pdbx_strand_id
1 'polypeptide(L)'
;MAFHVLIFSFILINFLHYSQLGCGHGLPGIFACLEGAAAVHFQDFNAEVLRCLTIPNANANLSQTSQSTASKDTTLIVETEVKYFAGDWSQVHQCLPHVYSDGKDADSSLRQNPVYDYDIILMAETIYAISAQQSLYELIKKCVKRPGGVTYMAAKKHYFGVGGGTRQFLSMVKKDGVMDATLVAEVADGSSNVREVWKLSMKSDSKS
;
A
#
# COMPACT_ATOMS: atom_id res chain seq x y z
N MET A 1 12.50 10.94 -4.79
CA MET A 1 12.17 10.82 -6.23
C MET A 1 12.48 9.44 -6.82
N ALA A 2 13.65 8.84 -6.59
CA ALA A 2 14.02 7.57 -7.24
C ALA A 2 13.08 6.38 -6.93
N PHE A 3 12.49 6.32 -5.72
CA PHE A 3 11.56 5.26 -5.32
C PHE A 3 10.24 5.26 -6.12
N HIS A 4 9.66 6.45 -6.33
CA HIS A 4 8.40 6.62 -7.03
C HIS A 4 8.51 6.22 -8.50
N VAL A 5 9.58 6.62 -9.18
CA VAL A 5 9.77 6.31 -10.60
C VAL A 5 9.90 4.80 -10.82
N LEU A 6 10.56 4.07 -9.92
CA LEU A 6 10.83 2.63 -10.09
C LEU A 6 9.62 1.73 -9.90
N ILE A 7 8.74 2.00 -8.93
CA ILE A 7 7.52 1.20 -8.76
C ILE A 7 6.57 1.40 -9.93
N PHE A 8 6.42 2.64 -10.39
CA PHE A 8 5.36 2.98 -11.33
C PHE A 8 5.75 2.82 -12.80
N SER A 9 7.04 2.71 -13.14
CA SER A 9 7.48 2.49 -14.53
C SER A 9 7.08 1.11 -15.10
N PHE A 10 6.61 0.18 -14.27
CA PHE A 10 6.29 -1.21 -14.68
C PHE A 10 4.86 -1.65 -14.39
N ILE A 11 3.99 -0.78 -13.88
CA ILE A 11 2.63 -1.14 -13.47
C ILE A 11 1.63 -0.34 -14.29
N LEU A 12 0.69 -1.04 -14.94
CA LEU A 12 -0.53 -0.41 -15.45
C LEU A 12 -1.41 -0.05 -14.25
N ILE A 13 -1.48 1.24 -13.91
CA ILE A 13 -2.08 1.74 -12.68
C ILE A 13 -3.59 1.95 -12.79
N ASN A 14 -4.09 2.10 -14.02
CA ASN A 14 -5.46 2.46 -14.31
C ASN A 14 -6.47 1.49 -13.68
N PHE A 15 -7.47 2.06 -12.99
CA PHE A 15 -8.62 1.38 -12.42
C PHE A 15 -8.35 0.38 -11.28
N LEU A 16 -7.15 0.37 -10.70
CA LEU A 16 -6.83 -0.48 -9.55
C LEU A 16 -7.10 0.22 -8.21
N HIS A 17 -7.34 -0.58 -7.16
CA HIS A 17 -7.46 -0.10 -5.79
C HIS A 17 -6.11 -0.16 -5.06
N TYR A 18 -5.70 0.98 -4.50
CA TYR A 18 -4.43 1.13 -3.80
C TYR A 18 -4.61 1.38 -2.31
N SER A 19 -3.71 0.82 -1.51
CA SER A 19 -3.47 1.26 -0.15
C SER A 19 -2.03 1.72 0.00
N GLN A 20 -1.80 2.89 0.61
CA GLN A 20 -0.48 3.30 1.04
C GLN A 20 -0.35 3.20 2.56
N LEU A 21 0.45 2.25 3.04
CA LEU A 21 0.72 2.06 4.47
C LEU A 21 1.89 2.92 4.93
N GLY A 22 1.76 3.58 6.09
CA GLY A 22 2.74 4.53 6.61
C GLY A 22 2.98 5.69 5.64
N CYS A 23 1.92 6.39 5.27
CA CYS A 23 1.93 7.22 4.08
C CYS A 23 2.75 8.50 4.21
N GLY A 24 2.90 9.07 5.42
CA GLY A 24 3.64 10.31 5.63
C GLY A 24 3.14 11.43 4.71
N HIS A 25 3.94 11.82 3.72
CA HIS A 25 3.56 12.86 2.76
C HIS A 25 2.57 12.40 1.68
N GLY A 26 2.26 11.11 1.58
CA GLY A 26 1.29 10.56 0.62
C GLY A 26 1.77 10.49 -0.83
N LEU A 27 3.04 10.80 -1.12
CA LEU A 27 3.50 10.96 -2.50
C LEU A 27 3.26 9.74 -3.42
N PRO A 28 3.51 8.47 -2.99
CA PRO A 28 3.19 7.30 -3.80
C PRO A 28 1.70 7.18 -4.15
N GLY A 29 0.81 7.35 -3.16
CA GLY A 29 -0.62 7.28 -3.40
C GLY A 29 -1.13 8.45 -4.24
N ILE A 30 -0.60 9.67 -4.04
CA ILE A 30 -0.93 10.83 -4.87
C ILE A 30 -0.56 10.56 -6.32
N PHE A 31 0.63 10.00 -6.57
CA PHE A 31 1.03 9.59 -7.90
C PHE A 31 0.08 8.54 -8.48
N ALA A 32 -0.33 7.53 -7.69
CA ALA A 32 -1.32 6.56 -8.14
C ALA A 32 -2.66 7.20 -8.54
N CYS A 33 -3.14 8.21 -7.81
CA CYS A 33 -4.32 8.99 -8.21
C CYS A 33 -4.11 9.68 -9.57
N LEU A 34 -2.96 10.33 -9.78
CA LEU A 34 -2.64 11.03 -11.03
C LEU A 34 -2.57 10.08 -12.24
N GLU A 35 -2.20 8.83 -12.01
CA GLU A 35 -2.13 7.76 -13.02
C GLU A 35 -3.44 6.98 -13.18
N GLY A 36 -4.56 7.51 -12.69
CA GLY A 36 -5.89 6.95 -12.95
C GLY A 36 -6.28 5.75 -12.08
N ALA A 37 -5.73 5.63 -10.87
CA ALA A 37 -6.23 4.66 -9.89
C ALA A 37 -7.74 4.84 -9.65
N ALA A 38 -8.47 3.74 -9.45
CA ALA A 38 -9.90 3.81 -9.12
C ALA A 38 -10.12 4.28 -7.67
N ALA A 39 -9.26 3.80 -6.74
CA ALA A 39 -9.30 4.21 -5.34
C ALA A 39 -7.89 4.23 -4.75
N VAL A 40 -7.61 5.19 -3.87
CA VAL A 40 -6.36 5.30 -3.10
C VAL A 40 -6.67 5.58 -1.64
N HIS A 41 -6.30 4.63 -0.78
CA HIS A 41 -6.47 4.74 0.66
C HIS A 41 -5.13 5.01 1.34
N PHE A 42 -5.02 6.16 2.01
CA PHE A 42 -3.84 6.57 2.76
C PHE A 42 -3.95 6.14 4.21
N GLN A 43 -2.95 5.44 4.73
CA GLN A 43 -2.88 5.04 6.13
C GLN A 43 -1.62 5.58 6.79
N ASP A 44 -1.76 6.19 7.96
CA ASP A 44 -0.63 6.55 8.83
C ASP A 44 -0.94 6.17 10.28
N PHE A 45 0.09 5.99 11.10
CA PHE A 45 -0.11 5.76 12.53
C PHE A 45 -0.74 6.98 13.21
N ASN A 46 -0.29 8.19 12.83
CA ASN A 46 -0.69 9.43 13.48
C ASN A 46 -1.73 10.18 12.66
N ALA A 47 -2.91 10.44 13.23
CA ALA A 47 -3.96 11.24 12.58
C ALA A 47 -3.48 12.67 12.22
N GLU A 48 -2.55 13.23 12.99
CA GLU A 48 -1.98 14.55 12.71
C GLU A 48 -1.12 14.55 11.45
N VAL A 49 -0.37 13.48 11.16
CA VAL A 49 0.37 13.34 9.89
C VAL A 49 -0.60 13.40 8.71
N LEU A 50 -1.74 12.72 8.81
CA LEU A 50 -2.76 12.76 7.77
C LEU A 50 -3.32 14.18 7.60
N ARG A 51 -3.73 14.84 8.69
CA ARG A 51 -4.36 16.17 8.65
C ARG A 51 -3.41 17.28 8.21
N CYS A 52 -2.14 17.22 8.61
CA CYS A 52 -1.19 18.31 8.44
C CYS A 52 -0.21 18.10 7.28
N LEU A 53 -0.04 16.86 6.79
CA LEU A 53 0.88 16.56 5.68
C LEU A 53 0.17 15.87 4.54
N THR A 54 -0.44 14.70 4.77
CA THR A 54 -0.98 13.87 3.67
C THR A 54 -2.12 14.55 2.93
N ILE A 55 -3.16 15.00 3.66
CA ILE A 55 -4.35 15.65 3.08
C ILE A 55 -3.98 16.95 2.37
N PRO A 56 -3.20 17.88 2.96
CA PRO A 56 -2.76 19.09 2.25
C PRO A 56 -1.98 18.79 0.97
N ASN A 57 -1.07 17.80 0.99
CA ASN A 57 -0.32 17.41 -0.20
C ASN A 57 -1.24 16.81 -1.28
N ALA A 58 -2.17 15.94 -0.90
CA ALA A 58 -3.14 15.38 -1.83
C ALA A 58 -3.99 16.47 -2.47
N ASN A 59 -4.56 17.37 -1.68
CA ASN A 59 -5.35 18.49 -2.19
C ASN A 59 -4.54 19.39 -3.14
N ALA A 60 -3.27 19.68 -2.81
CA ALA A 60 -2.42 20.53 -3.64
C ALA A 60 -2.10 19.91 -5.01
N ASN A 61 -1.98 18.58 -5.11
CA ASN A 61 -1.62 17.90 -6.36
C ASN A 61 -2.84 17.46 -7.17
N LEU A 62 -3.95 17.08 -6.53
CA LEU A 62 -5.14 16.56 -7.20
C LEU A 62 -6.07 17.67 -7.70
N SER A 63 -6.12 18.83 -7.04
CA SER A 63 -6.94 19.97 -7.48
C SER A 63 -6.45 20.64 -8.77
N GLN A 64 -5.15 20.54 -9.07
CA GLN A 64 -4.54 21.13 -10.28
C GLN A 64 -4.89 20.37 -11.56
N THR A 65 -5.13 19.06 -11.45
CA THR A 65 -5.49 18.19 -12.58
C THR A 65 -6.88 18.51 -13.13
N SER A 66 -7.84 18.87 -12.26
CA SER A 66 -9.21 19.23 -12.67
C SER A 66 -9.28 20.51 -13.52
N GLN A 67 -8.29 21.40 -13.44
CA GLN A 67 -8.24 22.63 -14.22
C GLN A 67 -7.54 22.47 -15.58
N SER A 68 -6.76 21.40 -15.77
CA SER A 68 -5.89 21.24 -16.94
C SER A 68 -6.54 20.46 -18.10
N THR A 69 -7.72 19.86 -17.88
CA THR A 69 -8.43 19.01 -18.85
C THR A 69 -9.74 19.61 -19.37
N ALA A 70 -9.92 20.94 -19.32
CA ALA A 70 -11.06 21.65 -19.91
C ALA A 70 -11.04 21.68 -21.46
N SER A 71 -10.57 20.62 -22.11
CA SER A 71 -10.83 20.32 -23.51
C SER A 71 -12.13 19.51 -23.62
N LYS A 72 -13.11 20.07 -24.33
CA LYS A 72 -14.50 19.62 -24.50
C LYS A 72 -14.65 18.24 -25.15
N ASP A 73 -14.34 17.16 -24.45
CA ASP A 73 -14.86 15.84 -24.79
C ASP A 73 -15.40 15.15 -23.54
N THR A 74 -16.66 14.73 -23.64
CA THR A 74 -17.49 14.18 -22.56
C THR A 74 -17.06 12.74 -22.23
N THR A 75 -15.81 12.56 -21.83
CA THR A 75 -15.37 11.34 -21.16
C THR A 75 -15.75 11.46 -19.69
N LEU A 76 -16.50 10.48 -19.18
CA LEU A 76 -16.81 10.37 -17.76
C LEU A 76 -15.49 10.26 -17.00
N ILE A 77 -15.00 11.37 -16.47
CA ILE A 77 -13.82 11.37 -15.59
C ILE A 77 -14.30 10.71 -14.30
N VAL A 78 -13.99 9.42 -14.13
CA VAL A 78 -14.20 8.74 -12.86
C VAL A 78 -13.22 9.35 -11.88
N GLU A 79 -13.73 10.12 -10.92
CA GLU A 79 -12.90 10.71 -9.86
C GLU A 79 -12.38 9.57 -8.97
N THR A 80 -11.06 9.52 -8.76
CA THR A 80 -10.42 8.54 -7.88
C THR A 80 -10.98 8.68 -6.46
N GLU A 81 -11.49 7.59 -5.88
CA GLU A 81 -11.91 7.59 -4.49
C GLU A 81 -10.70 7.74 -3.57
N VAL A 82 -10.69 8.75 -2.70
CA VAL A 82 -9.59 8.97 -1.74
C VAL A 82 -10.11 8.93 -0.31
N LYS A 83 -9.50 8.07 0.53
CA LYS A 83 -9.82 7.95 1.97
C LYS A 83 -8.56 7.93 2.82
N TYR A 84 -8.70 8.31 4.08
CA TYR A 84 -7.60 8.46 5.04
C TYR A 84 -7.90 7.70 6.33
N PHE A 85 -6.94 6.92 6.82
CA PHE A 85 -7.08 6.05 7.98
C PHE A 85 -5.91 6.24 8.95
N ALA A 86 -6.22 6.63 10.19
CA ALA A 86 -5.24 6.72 11.25
C ALA A 86 -5.30 5.48 12.16
N GLY A 87 -4.15 5.00 12.62
CA GLY A 87 -4.10 4.03 13.72
C GLY A 87 -3.01 2.98 13.59
N ASP A 88 -2.91 2.18 14.65
CA ASP A 88 -1.97 1.07 14.75
C ASP A 88 -2.28 -0.04 13.74
N TRP A 89 -1.25 -0.61 13.12
CA TRP A 89 -1.43 -1.66 12.11
C TRP A 89 -2.15 -2.91 12.63
N SER A 90 -2.06 -3.21 13.93
CA SER A 90 -2.78 -4.33 14.53
C SER A 90 -4.29 -4.10 14.58
N GLN A 91 -4.78 -2.86 14.48
CA GLN A 91 -6.20 -2.51 14.66
C GLN A 91 -6.80 -1.77 13.45
N VAL A 92 -5.99 -1.09 12.63
CA VAL A 92 -6.47 -0.23 11.54
C VAL A 92 -7.32 -0.99 10.52
N HIS A 93 -7.11 -2.30 10.38
CA HIS A 93 -7.93 -3.18 9.55
C HIS A 93 -9.43 -3.09 9.88
N GLN A 94 -9.81 -2.81 11.12
CA GLN A 94 -11.21 -2.63 11.55
C GLN A 94 -11.87 -1.38 10.97
N CYS A 95 -11.06 -0.38 10.61
CA CYS A 95 -11.51 0.88 10.03
C CYS A 95 -11.48 0.87 8.50
N LEU A 96 -10.75 -0.07 7.89
CA LEU A 96 -10.65 -0.16 6.44
C LEU A 96 -11.98 -0.66 5.86
N PRO A 97 -12.42 -0.13 4.71
CA PRO A 97 -13.66 -0.56 4.09
C PRO A 97 -13.55 -2.05 3.72
N HIS A 98 -14.24 -2.88 4.49
CA HIS A 98 -14.31 -4.35 4.48
C HIS A 98 -13.04 -5.12 4.89
N VAL A 99 -12.88 -5.34 6.20
CA VAL A 99 -12.09 -6.45 6.75
C VAL A 99 -12.95 -7.27 7.70
N TYR A 100 -13.93 -8.02 7.17
CA TYR A 100 -14.46 -9.19 7.88
C TYR A 100 -15.13 -10.16 6.89
N SER A 101 -14.53 -11.33 6.74
CA SER A 101 -15.23 -12.56 6.38
C SER A 101 -14.55 -13.70 7.12
N ASP A 102 -14.72 -13.76 8.43
CA ASP A 102 -14.52 -15.03 9.13
C ASP A 102 -15.84 -15.79 9.06
N GLY A 103 -15.83 -16.94 8.38
CA GLY A 103 -17.00 -17.73 8.00
C GLY A 103 -17.62 -18.45 9.19
N LYS A 104 -18.24 -17.70 10.10
CA LYS A 104 -19.13 -18.21 11.15
C LYS A 104 -20.26 -17.23 11.42
N ASP A 105 -21.12 -17.03 10.44
CA ASP A 105 -22.54 -16.71 10.68
C ASP A 105 -23.31 -17.11 9.43
N ALA A 106 -23.87 -18.32 9.50
CA ALA A 106 -24.73 -18.89 8.48
C ALA A 106 -26.16 -18.35 8.66
N ASP A 107 -26.37 -17.04 8.56
CA ASP A 107 -27.70 -16.47 8.25
C ASP A 107 -27.60 -14.96 7.97
N SER A 108 -27.50 -14.55 6.70
CA SER A 108 -28.17 -13.34 6.20
C SER A 108 -27.89 -13.16 4.71
N SER A 109 -28.86 -13.54 3.90
CA SER A 109 -28.93 -13.36 2.45
C SER A 109 -29.18 -11.90 2.01
N LEU A 110 -28.73 -10.90 2.77
CA LEU A 110 -28.88 -9.49 2.44
C LEU A 110 -27.61 -8.70 2.81
N ARG A 111 -26.83 -8.32 1.78
CA ARG A 111 -25.58 -7.53 1.73
C ARG A 111 -24.33 -8.34 1.37
N GLN A 112 -24.26 -8.78 0.12
CA GLN A 112 -22.97 -8.95 -0.56
C GLN A 112 -22.36 -7.56 -0.79
N ASN A 113 -21.74 -6.99 0.23
CA ASN A 113 -20.82 -5.89 0.01
C ASN A 113 -19.48 -6.47 -0.46
N PRO A 114 -18.86 -5.94 -1.53
CA PRO A 114 -17.57 -6.42 -2.00
C PRO A 114 -16.50 -6.18 -0.93
N VAL A 115 -15.80 -7.24 -0.54
CA VAL A 115 -14.60 -7.16 0.30
C VAL A 115 -13.55 -6.35 -0.50
N TYR A 116 -13.19 -5.14 -0.05
CA TYR A 116 -12.16 -4.33 -0.74
C TYR A 116 -10.78 -4.77 -0.32
N ASP A 117 -10.42 -5.87 -0.93
CA ASP A 117 -9.07 -6.35 -1.10
C ASP A 117 -8.32 -5.41 -2.08
N TYR A 118 -7.17 -4.87 -1.69
CA TYR A 118 -6.39 -3.95 -2.55
C TYR A 118 -5.62 -4.72 -3.61
N ASP A 119 -5.74 -4.29 -4.86
CA ASP A 119 -4.91 -4.81 -5.95
C ASP A 119 -3.44 -4.52 -5.68
N ILE A 120 -3.12 -3.33 -5.16
CA ILE A 120 -1.76 -2.91 -4.86
C ILE A 120 -1.67 -2.27 -3.47
N ILE A 121 -0.74 -2.75 -2.66
CA ILE A 121 -0.31 -2.09 -1.43
C ILE A 121 1.06 -1.46 -1.67
N LEU A 122 1.20 -0.17 -1.35
CA LEU A 122 2.44 0.58 -1.42
C LEU A 122 2.94 0.88 0.00
N MET A 123 4.21 0.61 0.26
CA MET A 123 4.82 0.92 1.54
C MET A 123 6.28 1.34 1.34
N ALA A 124 6.70 2.37 2.06
CA ALA A 124 8.03 2.93 1.97
C ALA A 124 8.52 3.29 3.36
N GLU A 125 9.71 2.81 3.74
CA GLU A 125 10.32 3.14 5.04
C GLU A 125 9.42 2.76 6.23
N THR A 126 8.75 1.60 6.17
CA THR A 126 7.80 1.14 7.21
C THR A 126 8.34 0.01 8.10
N ILE A 127 9.43 -0.65 7.70
CA ILE A 127 9.96 -1.84 8.41
C ILE A 127 11.13 -1.54 9.35
N TYR A 128 11.34 -0.27 9.72
CA TYR A 128 12.46 0.15 10.56
C TYR A 128 12.33 -0.36 12.01
N ALA A 129 11.12 -0.42 12.56
CA ALA A 129 10.86 -0.88 13.91
C ALA A 129 10.53 -2.38 13.92
N ILE A 130 11.45 -3.19 14.47
CA ILE A 130 11.31 -4.66 14.54
C ILE A 130 9.98 -5.07 15.20
N SER A 131 9.63 -4.42 16.30
CA SER A 131 8.43 -4.72 17.09
C SER A 131 7.12 -4.57 16.31
N ALA A 132 7.10 -3.72 15.28
CA ALA A 132 5.90 -3.46 14.48
C ALA A 132 5.80 -4.33 13.21
N GLN A 133 6.89 -5.02 12.83
CA GLN A 133 6.96 -5.78 11.57
C GLN A 133 5.89 -6.89 11.51
N GLN A 134 5.64 -7.59 12.61
CA GLN A 134 4.62 -8.66 12.64
C GLN A 134 3.22 -8.08 12.38
N SER A 135 2.82 -7.03 13.11
CA SER A 135 1.52 -6.39 12.92
C SER A 135 1.34 -5.84 11.51
N LEU A 136 2.40 -5.27 10.94
CA LEU A 136 2.43 -4.81 9.55
C LEU A 136 2.22 -5.95 8.55
N TYR A 137 2.91 -7.07 8.75
CA TYR A 137 2.80 -8.22 7.88
C TYR A 137 1.41 -8.86 7.94
N GLU A 138 0.82 -8.96 9.13
CA GLU A 138 -0.56 -9.43 9.28
C GLU A 138 -1.57 -8.48 8.61
N LEU A 139 -1.37 -7.17 8.70
CA LEU A 139 -2.20 -6.20 7.99
C LEU A 139 -2.10 -6.37 6.47
N ILE A 140 -0.87 -6.54 5.93
CA ILE A 140 -0.67 -6.79 4.50
C ILE A 140 -1.45 -8.03 4.06
N LYS A 141 -1.34 -9.14 4.79
CA LYS A 141 -2.08 -10.38 4.48
C LYS A 141 -3.59 -10.19 4.53
N LYS A 142 -4.11 -9.38 5.46
CA LYS A 142 -5.55 -9.10 5.59
C LYS A 142 -6.08 -8.22 4.45
N CYS A 143 -5.26 -7.33 3.91
CA CYS A 143 -5.70 -6.28 2.99
C CYS A 143 -5.37 -6.56 1.52
N VAL A 144 -4.38 -7.40 1.22
CA VAL A 144 -3.99 -7.67 -0.17
C VAL A 144 -4.98 -8.59 -0.86
N LYS A 145 -5.35 -8.24 -2.10
CA LYS A 145 -6.32 -9.00 -2.88
C LYS A 145 -5.93 -10.43 -3.19
N ARG A 146 -6.90 -11.33 -3.05
CA ARG A 146 -6.78 -12.73 -3.45
C ARG A 146 -7.78 -13.12 -4.56
N PRO A 147 -7.31 -13.70 -5.69
CA PRO A 147 -5.92 -13.78 -6.16
C PRO A 147 -5.45 -12.48 -6.84
N GLY A 148 -4.14 -12.35 -7.00
CA GLY A 148 -3.54 -11.36 -7.91
C GLY A 148 -3.10 -10.02 -7.29
N GLY A 149 -3.46 -9.75 -6.03
CA GLY A 149 -2.99 -8.58 -5.31
C GLY A 149 -1.49 -8.67 -4.99
N VAL A 150 -0.82 -7.51 -4.97
CA VAL A 150 0.62 -7.41 -4.74
C VAL A 150 0.96 -6.29 -3.75
N THR A 151 2.05 -6.44 -3.01
CA THR A 151 2.58 -5.39 -2.14
C THR A 151 3.97 -4.99 -2.61
N TYR A 152 4.20 -3.70 -2.85
CA TYR A 152 5.52 -3.15 -3.13
C TYR A 152 6.07 -2.42 -1.91
N MET A 153 7.22 -2.90 -1.44
CA MET A 153 7.91 -2.40 -0.27
C MET A 153 9.27 -1.81 -0.66
N ALA A 154 9.47 -0.51 -0.49
CA ALA A 154 10.84 0.01 -0.34
C ALA A 154 11.26 0.08 1.10
N ALA A 155 12.48 -0.36 1.32
CA ALA A 155 13.14 -0.19 2.60
C ALA A 155 14.65 -0.13 2.44
N LYS A 156 15.31 0.33 3.49
CA LYS A 156 16.75 0.18 3.64
C LYS A 156 17.07 -1.28 3.98
N LYS A 157 18.21 -1.77 3.48
CA LYS A 157 18.74 -3.08 3.85
C LYS A 157 18.94 -3.21 5.37
N HIS A 158 19.33 -2.11 6.02
CA HIS A 158 19.44 -1.99 7.47
C HIS A 158 19.15 -0.57 7.97
N TYR A 159 18.49 -0.49 9.13
CA TYR A 159 18.21 0.73 9.89
C TYR A 159 19.03 0.73 11.19
N PHE A 160 20.09 1.54 11.24
CA PHE A 160 20.90 1.69 12.46
C PHE A 160 20.08 2.27 13.62
N GLY A 161 20.37 1.84 14.84
CA GLY A 161 19.69 2.26 16.07
C GLY A 161 18.44 1.43 16.41
N VAL A 162 17.49 1.33 15.47
CA VAL A 162 16.23 0.58 15.66
C VAL A 162 16.31 -0.89 15.22
N GLY A 163 17.33 -1.24 14.43
CA GLY A 163 17.71 -2.63 14.11
C GLY A 163 16.93 -3.29 12.96
N GLY A 164 15.82 -2.70 12.49
CA GLY A 164 15.04 -3.26 11.40
C GLY A 164 15.76 -3.23 10.04
N GLY A 165 15.08 -3.74 9.02
CA GLY A 165 15.61 -3.82 7.66
C GLY A 165 15.05 -4.99 6.87
N THR A 166 15.33 -5.02 5.57
CA THR A 166 14.74 -6.01 4.64
C THR A 166 15.09 -7.45 5.02
N ARG A 167 16.33 -7.74 5.42
CA ARG A 167 16.76 -9.10 5.77
C ARG A 167 15.87 -9.76 6.83
N GLN A 168 15.56 -9.04 7.90
CA GLN A 168 14.76 -9.57 9.00
C GLN A 168 13.29 -9.72 8.59
N PHE A 169 12.73 -8.70 7.93
CA PHE A 169 11.35 -8.73 7.47
C PHE A 169 11.11 -9.89 6.50
N LEU A 170 12.00 -10.10 5.53
CA LEU A 170 11.91 -11.19 4.56
C LEU A 170 12.12 -12.57 5.20
N SER A 171 12.95 -12.67 6.25
CA SER A 171 13.07 -13.90 7.02
C SER A 171 11.76 -14.29 7.70
N MET A 172 11.00 -13.31 8.19
CA MET A 172 9.67 -13.52 8.78
C MET A 172 8.66 -13.96 7.71
N VAL A 173 8.62 -13.27 6.56
CA VAL A 173 7.76 -13.64 5.41
C VAL A 173 8.05 -15.07 4.95
N LYS A 174 9.33 -15.44 4.79
CA LYS A 174 9.74 -16.78 4.38
C LYS A 174 9.36 -17.85 5.40
N LYS A 175 9.46 -17.54 6.69
CA LYS A 175 9.13 -18.47 7.79
C LYS A 175 7.62 -18.72 7.88
N ASP A 176 6.80 -17.69 7.69
CA ASP A 176 5.33 -17.82 7.66
C ASP A 176 4.88 -18.64 6.44
N GLY A 177 5.56 -18.45 5.30
CA GLY A 177 5.39 -19.29 4.13
C GLY A 177 4.15 -18.99 3.28
N VAL A 178 3.29 -18.05 3.70
CA VAL A 178 2.04 -17.67 3.02
C VAL A 178 2.27 -16.79 1.79
N MET A 179 3.29 -15.93 1.83
CA MET A 179 3.63 -15.03 0.71
C MET A 179 5.01 -15.37 0.14
N ASP A 180 5.19 -15.11 -1.15
CA ASP A 180 6.49 -15.04 -1.80
C ASP A 180 7.00 -13.59 -1.85
N ALA A 181 8.32 -13.45 -1.91
CA ALA A 181 9.00 -12.16 -1.99
C ALA A 181 10.06 -12.17 -3.10
N THR A 182 9.96 -11.19 -4.01
CA THR A 182 10.88 -11.04 -5.14
C THR A 182 11.51 -9.65 -5.12
N LEU A 183 12.85 -9.59 -5.23
CA LEU A 183 13.57 -8.32 -5.34
C LEU A 183 13.27 -7.70 -6.72
N VAL A 184 12.79 -6.46 -6.73
CA VAL A 184 12.45 -5.71 -7.95
C VAL A 184 13.59 -4.77 -8.34
N ALA A 185 14.18 -4.09 -7.36
CA ALA A 185 15.28 -3.16 -7.60
C ALA A 185 16.18 -3.05 -6.36
N GLU A 186 17.47 -2.84 -6.59
CA GLU A 186 18.43 -2.44 -5.57
C GLU A 186 19.06 -1.11 -6.01
N VAL A 187 19.16 -0.18 -5.06
CA VAL A 187 19.78 1.14 -5.26
C VAL A 187 20.92 1.27 -4.25
N ALA A 188 22.14 1.25 -4.76
CA ALA A 188 23.37 1.47 -4.01
C ALA A 188 24.15 2.61 -4.67
N ASP A 189 24.23 3.76 -4.00
CA ASP A 189 24.95 4.96 -4.47
C ASP A 189 26.39 5.02 -3.93
N GLY A 190 26.86 3.96 -3.27
CA GLY A 190 28.19 3.84 -2.68
C GLY A 190 28.48 4.77 -1.49
N SER A 191 27.51 5.61 -1.08
CA SER A 191 27.71 6.64 -0.06
C SER A 191 26.59 6.68 0.99
N SER A 192 25.45 6.05 0.72
CA SER A 192 24.31 5.89 1.61
C SER A 192 23.94 4.42 1.80
N ASN A 193 23.00 4.16 2.71
CA ASN A 193 22.49 2.80 2.94
C ASN A 193 21.86 2.26 1.66
N VAL A 194 22.21 1.02 1.29
CA VAL A 194 21.56 0.30 0.21
C VAL A 194 20.05 0.23 0.44
N ARG A 195 19.30 0.59 -0.59
CA ARG A 195 17.83 0.58 -0.61
C ARG A 195 17.37 -0.51 -1.55
N GLU A 196 16.32 -1.21 -1.17
CA GLU A 196 15.76 -2.31 -1.96
C GLU A 196 14.27 -2.08 -2.14
N VAL A 197 13.75 -2.47 -3.31
CA VAL A 197 12.32 -2.55 -3.61
C VAL A 197 11.98 -4.02 -3.75
N TRP A 198 11.01 -4.48 -2.96
CA TRP A 198 10.55 -5.86 -2.95
C TRP A 198 9.08 -5.92 -3.35
N LYS A 199 8.73 -6.96 -4.11
CA LYS A 199 7.35 -7.34 -4.44
C LYS A 199 6.97 -8.54 -3.59
N LEU A 200 5.87 -8.43 -2.83
CA LEU A 200 5.26 -9.54 -2.11
C LEU A 200 3.97 -9.96 -2.80
N SER A 201 3.72 -11.26 -2.91
CA SER A 201 2.48 -11.81 -3.47
C SER A 201 2.06 -13.06 -2.71
N MET A 202 0.76 -13.29 -2.58
CA MET A 202 0.24 -14.53 -1.98
C MET A 202 0.70 -15.73 -2.82
N LYS A 203 1.13 -16.80 -2.16
CA LYS A 203 1.37 -18.07 -2.86
C LYS A 203 0.05 -18.62 -3.38
N SER A 204 0.08 -19.23 -4.56
CA SER A 204 -1.06 -20.02 -5.01
C SER A 204 -1.16 -21.25 -4.12
N ASP A 205 -2.35 -21.56 -3.61
CA ASP A 205 -2.60 -22.84 -2.96
C ASP A 205 -2.24 -23.93 -3.96
N SER A 206 -1.18 -24.68 -3.68
CA SER A 206 -0.86 -25.90 -4.40
C SER A 206 -2.05 -26.84 -4.19
N LYS A 207 -2.89 -27.00 -5.22
CA LYS A 207 -3.88 -28.08 -5.23
C LYS A 207 -3.11 -29.39 -5.04
N SER A 208 -3.21 -29.96 -3.84
CA SER A 208 -2.79 -31.32 -3.53
C SER A 208 -3.70 -32.32 -4.23
#